data_AF-A0A6C0U508-F1
#
_entry.id   AF-A0A6C0U508-F1
#
_cell.length_a   1.000
_cell.length_b   1.000
_cell.length_c   1.000
_cell.angle_alpha   90.00
_cell.angle_beta   90.00
_cell.angle_gamma   90.00
#
_symmetry.space_group_name_H-M   'P 1'
#
loop_
_entity.id
_entity.type
_entity.pdbx_description
1 polymer ?
#
loop_
_entity_poly.entity_id
_entity_poly.type
_entity_poly.pdbx_seq_one_letter_code
_entity_poly.pdbx_strand_id
1 'polypeptide(L)'
;MIDEVRVSTATVSAYCTAFLAFMLVFSAASGRAELMLYPTRVVIEGNQRTAQVQLINTGTESRTYRISLVNRRMSDTGEFSDVVEPLAGERFAKDLLRFSPRQVTLVPGEGQTVRIMARKPANLVPGEYRSHLLFSQQPAAETLGRDIETRQHPGKGIGVMITALIGASIPLIVRHGTLEAELELTQLQLQASGEAQFLALSMERSGERSVYGDLAVSFTPRGGAETLVARANGLAVYFPNRVRRARIALEFPQGRPLTEGTLHVRFQEPAEAGGKLLAEAALQVR
;
A
#
# COMPACT_ATOMS: atom_id res chain seq x y z
N MET A 1 41.65 -20.10 -48.21
CA MET A 1 41.95 -20.25 -46.78
C MET A 1 40.78 -19.68 -46.02
N ILE A 2 39.72 -20.49 -45.87
CA ILE A 2 38.53 -20.17 -45.07
C ILE A 2 38.24 -21.49 -44.35
N ASP A 3 38.55 -21.56 -43.06
CA ASP A 3 38.26 -22.73 -42.24
C ASP A 3 36.78 -22.69 -41.84
N GLU A 4 36.05 -23.72 -42.25
CA GLU A 4 34.69 -24.00 -41.79
C GLU A 4 34.75 -24.57 -40.37
N VAL A 5 34.29 -23.78 -39.39
CA VAL A 5 34.08 -24.27 -38.03
C VAL A 5 32.81 -25.14 -38.01
N ARG A 6 32.99 -26.47 -38.13
CA ARG A 6 31.93 -27.46 -37.88
C ARG A 6 31.63 -27.53 -36.38
N VAL A 7 30.54 -26.92 -35.95
CA VAL A 7 29.99 -27.11 -34.60
C VAL A 7 29.25 -28.45 -34.56
N SER A 8 29.69 -29.36 -33.69
CA SER A 8 29.08 -30.68 -33.48
C SER A 8 27.63 -30.58 -32.99
N THR A 9 26.75 -31.40 -33.56
CA THR A 9 25.32 -31.52 -33.20
C THR A 9 25.11 -31.96 -31.74
N ALA A 10 26.08 -32.65 -31.14
CA ALA A 10 26.05 -33.04 -29.72
C ALA A 10 26.22 -31.82 -28.79
N THR A 11 27.00 -30.82 -29.20
CA THR A 11 27.23 -29.60 -28.41
C THR A 11 25.98 -28.72 -28.40
N VAL A 12 25.24 -28.65 -29.52
CA VAL A 12 23.99 -27.88 -29.63
C VAL A 12 22.88 -28.46 -28.72
N SER A 13 22.79 -29.78 -28.58
CA SER A 13 21.81 -30.46 -27.70
C SER A 13 22.09 -30.22 -26.21
N ALA A 14 23.36 -30.20 -25.81
CA ALA A 14 23.79 -29.90 -24.44
C ALA A 14 23.51 -28.43 -24.05
N TYR A 15 23.64 -27.48 -24.99
CA TYR A 15 23.29 -26.09 -24.73
C TYR A 15 21.78 -25.85 -24.67
N CYS A 16 20.97 -26.55 -25.49
CA CYS A 16 19.50 -26.47 -25.41
C CYS A 16 18.93 -27.03 -24.10
N THR A 17 19.50 -28.12 -23.57
CA THR A 17 19.08 -28.69 -22.27
C THR A 17 19.54 -27.83 -21.08
N ALA A 18 20.72 -27.21 -21.15
CA ALA A 18 21.17 -26.24 -20.15
C ALA A 18 20.34 -24.94 -20.16
N PHE A 19 19.88 -24.48 -21.33
CA PHE A 19 19.05 -23.28 -21.45
C PHE A 19 17.62 -23.50 -20.92
N LEU A 20 17.05 -24.71 -21.12
CA LEU A 20 15.73 -25.07 -20.59
C LEU A 20 15.74 -25.28 -19.07
N ALA A 21 16.85 -25.79 -18.51
CA ALA A 21 17.02 -25.95 -17.06
C ALA A 21 17.26 -24.61 -16.34
N PHE A 22 17.88 -23.61 -17.00
CA PHE A 22 18.05 -22.27 -16.44
C PHE A 22 16.73 -21.47 -16.42
N MET A 23 15.84 -21.70 -17.39
CA MET A 23 14.51 -21.06 -17.47
C MET A 23 13.54 -21.52 -16.36
N LEU A 24 13.77 -22.66 -15.71
CA LEU A 24 12.89 -23.21 -14.67
C LEU A 24 13.22 -22.73 -13.24
N VAL A 25 14.37 -22.08 -13.04
CA VAL A 25 14.82 -21.65 -11.70
C VAL A 25 14.36 -20.22 -11.35
N PHE A 26 13.82 -19.48 -12.32
CA PHE A 26 13.21 -18.16 -12.08
C PHE A 26 11.70 -18.23 -11.87
N SER A 27 11.22 -19.24 -11.13
CA SER A 27 9.94 -19.05 -10.42
C SER A 27 10.19 -18.01 -9.34
N ALA A 28 9.97 -16.74 -9.69
CA ALA A 28 9.95 -15.65 -8.74
C ALA A 28 9.09 -16.08 -7.55
N ALA A 29 9.72 -16.28 -6.40
CA ALA A 29 9.04 -16.37 -5.12
C ALA A 29 8.36 -15.02 -4.91
N SER A 30 7.19 -14.86 -5.51
CA SER A 30 6.30 -13.75 -5.27
C SER A 30 5.88 -13.93 -3.83
N GLY A 31 6.46 -13.14 -2.92
CA GLY A 31 5.99 -13.06 -1.54
C GLY A 31 4.53 -12.62 -1.58
N ARG A 32 3.61 -13.58 -1.61
CA ARG A 32 2.19 -13.32 -1.50
C ARG A 32 1.93 -12.83 -0.09
N ALA A 33 1.22 -11.72 0.06
CA ALA A 33 0.73 -11.32 1.36
C ALA A 33 -0.14 -12.47 1.91
N GLU A 34 0.30 -13.07 3.01
CA GLU A 34 -0.37 -14.20 3.68
C GLU A 34 -1.55 -13.74 4.56
N LEU A 35 -1.81 -12.43 4.55
CA LEU A 35 -2.87 -11.78 5.29
C LEU A 35 -3.63 -10.82 4.37
N MET A 36 -4.93 -11.03 4.25
CA MET A 36 -5.85 -10.11 3.59
C MET A 36 -6.65 -9.31 4.63
N LEU A 37 -6.79 -8.01 4.38
CA LEU A 37 -7.55 -7.07 5.20
C LEU A 37 -8.61 -6.38 4.35
N TYR A 38 -9.85 -6.38 4.83
CA TYR A 38 -10.94 -5.68 4.16
C TYR A 38 -11.91 -5.03 5.16
N PRO A 39 -12.20 -3.72 5.05
CA PRO A 39 -11.56 -2.76 4.15
C PRO A 39 -10.14 -2.40 4.60
N THR A 40 -9.36 -1.78 3.72
CA THR A 40 -7.99 -1.29 4.00
C THR A 40 -7.96 0.10 4.65
N ARG A 41 -9.12 0.71 4.85
CA ARG A 41 -9.34 2.00 5.53
C ARG A 41 -10.73 2.01 6.13
N VAL A 42 -10.86 2.52 7.35
CA VAL A 42 -12.15 2.66 8.03
C VAL A 42 -12.40 4.11 8.42
N VAL A 43 -13.59 4.61 8.11
CA VAL A 43 -14.08 5.92 8.57
C VAL A 43 -15.37 5.70 9.35
N ILE A 44 -15.46 6.29 10.53
CA ILE A 44 -16.67 6.34 11.36
C ILE A 44 -17.09 7.81 11.46
N GLU A 45 -18.10 8.19 10.69
CA GLU A 45 -18.60 9.56 10.60
C GLU A 45 -20.13 9.66 10.75
N GLY A 46 -20.65 10.87 10.92
CA GLY A 46 -22.08 11.11 11.16
C GLY A 46 -22.64 10.30 12.33
N ASN A 47 -23.76 9.60 12.07
CA ASN A 47 -24.45 8.75 13.03
C ASN A 47 -23.85 7.35 13.17
N GLN A 48 -22.86 6.98 12.34
CA GLN A 48 -22.19 5.70 12.47
C GLN A 48 -21.43 5.64 13.80
N ARG A 49 -21.58 4.52 14.51
CA ARG A 49 -20.89 4.25 15.79
C ARG A 49 -20.02 3.01 15.75
N THR A 50 -20.22 2.15 14.76
CA THR A 50 -19.52 0.88 14.62
C THR A 50 -19.00 0.69 13.20
N ALA A 51 -17.92 -0.07 13.10
CA ALA A 51 -17.37 -0.53 11.84
C ALA A 51 -16.80 -1.94 12.03
N GLN A 52 -16.45 -2.60 10.93
CA GLN A 52 -15.86 -3.92 10.95
C GLN A 52 -14.69 -4.01 9.98
N VAL A 53 -13.71 -4.84 10.31
CA VAL A 53 -12.57 -5.18 9.46
C VAL A 53 -12.45 -6.69 9.46
N GLN A 54 -12.44 -7.28 8.28
CA GLN A 54 -12.19 -8.70 8.10
C GLN A 54 -10.69 -8.93 7.92
N LEU A 55 -10.19 -9.91 8.64
CA LEU A 55 -8.84 -10.45 8.56
C LEU A 55 -8.95 -11.86 8.00
N ILE A 56 -8.27 -12.18 6.89
CA ILE A 56 -8.29 -13.53 6.30
C ILE A 56 -6.86 -14.01 6.15
N ASN A 57 -6.57 -15.21 6.63
CA ASN A 57 -5.29 -15.86 6.39
C ASN A 57 -5.29 -16.46 4.98
N THR A 58 -4.58 -15.82 4.06
CA THR A 58 -4.41 -16.27 2.67
C THR A 58 -3.13 -17.09 2.46
N GLY A 59 -2.38 -17.34 3.54
CA GLY A 59 -1.23 -18.22 3.56
C GLY A 59 -1.59 -19.69 3.71
N THR A 60 -0.56 -20.53 3.83
CA THR A 60 -0.68 -21.99 3.92
C THR A 60 -0.47 -22.55 5.33
N GLU A 61 -0.14 -21.71 6.30
CA GLU A 61 0.13 -22.08 7.69
C GLU A 61 -0.82 -21.37 8.65
N SER A 62 -1.06 -21.95 9.83
CA SER A 62 -1.81 -21.29 10.90
C SER A 62 -1.02 -20.14 11.50
N ARG A 63 -1.65 -18.99 11.69
CA ARG A 63 -0.99 -17.76 12.16
C ARG A 63 -1.76 -17.08 13.25
N THR A 64 -1.03 -16.57 14.24
CA THR A 64 -1.61 -15.77 15.33
C THR A 64 -1.31 -14.30 15.11
N TYR A 65 -2.32 -13.43 15.23
CA TYR A 65 -2.19 -11.99 15.09
C TYR A 65 -2.65 -11.29 16.36
N ARG A 66 -1.81 -10.40 16.89
CA ARG A 66 -2.19 -9.43 17.92
C ARG A 66 -2.70 -8.16 17.24
N ILE A 67 -3.80 -7.63 17.74
CA ILE A 67 -4.47 -6.45 17.19
C ILE A 67 -4.35 -5.30 18.20
N SER A 68 -3.81 -4.18 17.75
CA SER A 68 -3.51 -3.00 18.58
C SER A 68 -3.96 -1.71 17.92
N LEU A 69 -4.28 -0.68 18.72
CA LEU A 69 -4.41 0.69 18.21
C LEU A 69 -3.08 1.41 18.38
N VAL A 70 -2.56 1.97 17.30
CA VAL A 70 -1.30 2.71 17.30
C VAL A 70 -1.48 4.07 16.62
N ASN A 71 -0.66 5.04 17.03
CA ASN A 71 -0.64 6.36 16.43
C ASN A 71 0.44 6.40 15.37
N ARG A 72 0.08 6.77 14.14
CA ARG A 72 1.03 6.86 13.01
C ARG A 72 0.86 8.15 12.24
N ARG A 73 1.98 8.75 11.87
CA ARG A 73 2.06 9.97 11.05
C ARG A 73 2.37 9.58 9.62
N MET A 74 1.72 10.26 8.67
CA MET A 74 2.04 10.13 7.25
C MET A 74 3.12 11.18 6.92
N SER A 75 4.14 10.83 6.15
CA SER A 75 5.07 11.77 5.53
C SER A 75 4.45 12.38 4.28
N ASP A 76 5.07 13.43 3.74
CA ASP A 76 4.66 14.00 2.46
C ASP A 76 4.80 13.01 1.28
N THR A 77 5.54 11.91 1.41
CA THR A 77 5.62 10.86 0.37
C THR A 77 4.59 9.74 0.57
N GLY A 78 3.81 9.81 1.64
CA GLY A 78 2.78 8.82 1.97
C GLY A 78 3.25 7.69 2.89
N GLU A 79 4.52 7.69 3.31
CA GLU A 79 5.06 6.70 4.24
C GLU A 79 4.51 6.92 5.65
N PHE A 80 4.34 5.85 6.41
CA PHE A 80 3.90 5.94 7.81
C PHE A 80 5.05 5.70 8.78
N SER A 81 5.18 6.59 9.76
CA SER A 81 6.05 6.43 10.92
C SER A 81 5.26 6.43 12.21
N ASP A 82 5.81 5.82 13.25
CA ASP A 82 5.18 5.78 14.56
C ASP A 82 5.28 7.14 15.26
N VAL A 83 4.26 7.45 16.06
CA VAL A 83 4.19 8.72 16.81
C VAL A 83 4.40 8.45 18.29
N VAL A 84 5.45 9.05 18.85
CA VAL A 84 5.68 9.12 20.30
C VAL A 84 4.92 10.32 20.88
N GLU A 85 5.12 11.51 20.32
CA GLU A 85 4.45 12.75 20.71
C GLU A 85 3.68 13.39 19.55
N PRO A 86 2.43 13.85 19.78
CA PRO A 86 1.66 14.56 18.76
C PRO A 86 2.32 15.87 18.34
N LEU A 87 2.38 16.13 17.04
CA LEU A 87 2.67 17.46 16.51
C LEU A 87 1.42 18.34 16.52
N ALA A 88 1.61 19.64 16.31
CA ALA A 88 0.51 20.60 16.19
C ALA A 88 -0.51 20.15 15.13
N GLY A 89 -1.79 20.17 15.50
CA GLY A 89 -2.90 19.75 14.64
C GLY A 89 -3.13 18.23 14.57
N GLU A 90 -2.21 17.39 15.05
CA GLU A 90 -2.46 15.96 15.07
C GLU A 90 -3.50 15.59 16.12
N ARG A 91 -4.49 14.81 15.70
CA ARG A 91 -5.56 14.33 16.56
C ARG A 91 -5.69 12.82 16.41
N PHE A 92 -5.53 12.10 17.52
CA PHE A 92 -5.52 10.65 17.52
C PHE A 92 -6.87 10.07 17.95
N ALA A 93 -7.29 9.01 17.27
CA ALA A 93 -8.57 8.36 17.54
C ALA A 93 -8.49 7.26 18.60
N LYS A 94 -7.28 6.84 19.01
CA LYS A 94 -7.06 5.67 19.88
C LYS A 94 -7.97 5.65 21.12
N ASP A 95 -8.16 6.80 21.78
CA ASP A 95 -8.90 6.90 23.03
C ASP A 95 -10.42 6.91 22.80
N LEU A 96 -10.84 7.27 21.59
CA LEU A 96 -12.23 7.26 21.11
C LEU A 96 -12.69 5.87 20.67
N LEU A 97 -11.78 4.88 20.58
CA LEU A 97 -12.04 3.62 19.91
C LEU A 97 -12.00 2.44 20.87
N ARG A 98 -12.91 1.50 20.68
CA ARG A 98 -12.91 0.18 21.30
C ARG A 98 -13.02 -0.87 20.21
N PHE A 99 -12.35 -2.00 20.38
CA PHE A 99 -12.42 -3.09 19.41
C PHE A 99 -12.22 -4.46 20.06
N SER A 100 -12.70 -5.48 19.37
CA SER A 100 -12.55 -6.89 19.73
C SER A 100 -12.59 -7.77 18.47
N PRO A 101 -11.86 -8.89 18.45
CA PRO A 101 -10.95 -9.40 19.47
C PRO A 101 -9.59 -8.65 19.52
N ARG A 102 -8.76 -8.95 20.53
CA ARG A 102 -7.38 -8.41 20.67
C ARG A 102 -6.30 -9.33 20.13
N GLN A 103 -6.60 -10.60 20.00
CA GLN A 103 -5.74 -11.60 19.41
C GLN A 103 -6.59 -12.66 18.72
N VAL A 104 -6.11 -13.18 17.60
CA VAL A 104 -6.80 -14.20 16.81
C VAL A 104 -5.76 -15.19 16.30
N THR A 105 -6.12 -16.47 16.22
CA THR A 105 -5.35 -17.49 15.51
C THR A 105 -6.21 -17.95 14.35
N LEU A 106 -5.66 -17.93 13.14
CA LEU A 106 -6.37 -18.26 11.90
C LEU A 106 -5.66 -19.40 11.19
N VAL A 107 -6.39 -20.48 10.91
CA VAL A 107 -5.90 -21.52 9.98
C VAL A 107 -5.96 -21.01 8.53
N PRO A 108 -5.32 -21.69 7.56
CA PRO A 108 -5.38 -21.30 6.15
C PRO A 108 -6.82 -21.14 5.63
N GLY A 109 -7.10 -20.02 4.99
CA GLY A 109 -8.43 -19.66 4.48
C GLY A 109 -9.42 -19.15 5.53
N GLU A 110 -9.09 -19.22 6.82
CA GLU A 110 -9.97 -18.76 7.90
C GLU A 110 -10.02 -17.23 7.95
N GLY A 111 -11.23 -16.71 8.14
CA GLY A 111 -11.49 -15.29 8.30
C GLY A 111 -12.02 -14.95 9.69
N GLN A 112 -11.55 -13.83 10.26
CA GLN A 112 -12.05 -13.28 11.51
C GLN A 112 -12.47 -11.82 11.32
N THR A 113 -13.63 -11.48 11.89
CA THR A 113 -14.11 -10.09 11.91
C THR A 113 -13.68 -9.39 13.19
N VAL A 114 -12.99 -8.26 13.05
CA VAL A 114 -12.71 -7.31 14.13
C VAL A 114 -13.82 -6.26 14.14
N ARG A 115 -14.58 -6.23 15.23
CA ARG A 115 -15.62 -5.20 15.44
C ARG A 115 -15.03 -4.00 16.15
N ILE A 116 -15.32 -2.82 15.62
CA ILE A 116 -14.79 -1.54 16.08
C ILE A 116 -15.97 -0.65 16.48
N MET A 117 -15.85 0.04 17.60
CA MET A 117 -16.84 0.97 18.13
C MET A 117 -16.17 2.30 18.46
N ALA A 118 -16.76 3.41 17.99
CA ALA A 118 -16.37 4.76 18.37
C ALA A 118 -17.25 5.27 19.52
N ARG A 119 -16.62 5.75 20.59
CA ARG A 119 -17.24 6.45 21.72
C ARG A 119 -16.76 7.91 21.70
N LYS A 120 -17.60 8.79 21.18
CA LYS A 120 -17.36 10.23 21.13
C LYS A 120 -17.87 10.85 22.44
N PRO A 121 -17.02 11.48 23.28
CA PRO A 121 -17.49 12.20 24.46
C PRO A 121 -18.35 13.40 24.05
N ALA A 122 -19.24 13.86 24.92
CA ALA A 122 -20.18 14.94 24.61
C ALA A 122 -19.49 16.27 24.25
N ASN A 123 -18.31 16.51 24.81
CA ASN A 123 -17.47 17.69 24.57
C ASN A 123 -16.36 17.45 23.54
N LEU A 124 -16.49 16.44 22.68
CA LEU A 124 -15.51 16.21 21.61
C LEU A 124 -15.52 17.42 20.66
N VAL A 125 -14.35 18.02 20.45
CA VAL A 125 -14.23 19.14 19.51
C VAL A 125 -14.45 18.63 18.07
N PRO A 126 -15.17 19.37 17.21
CA PRO A 126 -15.27 19.04 15.79
C PRO A 126 -13.89 18.85 15.15
N GLY A 127 -13.75 17.81 14.35
CA GLY A 127 -12.51 17.50 13.63
C GLY A 127 -12.38 16.03 13.25
N GLU A 128 -11.30 15.76 12.51
CA GLU A 128 -10.89 14.41 12.15
C GLU A 128 -9.84 13.89 13.12
N TYR A 129 -10.08 12.70 13.67
CA TYR A 129 -9.17 11.98 14.55
C TYR A 129 -8.72 10.71 13.84
N ARG A 130 -7.42 10.45 13.77
CA ARG A 130 -6.86 9.30 13.05
C ARG A 130 -5.86 8.54 13.90
N SER A 131 -6.10 7.26 14.08
CA SER A 131 -5.10 6.28 14.52
C SER A 131 -5.06 5.15 13.51
N HIS A 132 -4.35 4.08 13.82
CA HIS A 132 -4.27 2.89 12.98
C HIS A 132 -4.61 1.64 13.78
N LEU A 133 -5.26 0.69 13.12
CA LEU A 133 -5.40 -0.66 13.62
C LEU A 133 -4.24 -1.49 13.08
N LEU A 134 -3.36 -1.93 13.98
CA LEU A 134 -2.16 -2.71 13.69
C LEU A 134 -2.41 -4.18 13.96
N PHE A 135 -2.12 -5.02 12.98
CA PHE A 135 -2.15 -6.48 13.02
C PHE A 135 -0.71 -6.99 13.04
N SER A 136 -0.22 -7.39 14.21
CA SER A 136 1.14 -7.89 14.39
C SER A 136 1.12 -9.41 14.44
N GLN A 137 1.72 -10.07 13.44
CA GLN A 137 1.92 -11.51 13.50
C GLN A 137 2.76 -11.86 14.73
N GLN A 138 2.33 -12.87 15.47
CA GLN A 138 3.06 -13.42 16.61
C GLN A 138 3.94 -14.58 16.14
N PRO A 139 5.12 -14.79 16.75
CA PRO A 139 5.93 -15.99 16.50
C PRO A 139 5.12 -17.27 16.71
N ALA A 140 5.38 -18.29 15.90
CA ALA A 140 4.82 -19.62 16.14
C ALA A 140 5.44 -20.22 17.42
N ALA A 141 4.68 -21.02 18.17
CA ALA A 141 5.21 -21.68 19.36
C ALA A 141 6.44 -22.56 19.05
N GLU A 142 6.46 -23.19 17.86
CA GLU A 142 7.57 -24.02 17.38
C GLU A 142 8.87 -23.25 17.11
N THR A 143 8.78 -21.94 16.85
CA THR A 143 9.96 -21.07 16.73
C THR A 143 10.54 -20.67 18.08
N LEU A 144 9.73 -20.64 19.14
CA LEU A 144 10.18 -20.33 20.51
C LEU A 144 10.86 -21.52 21.21
N GLY A 145 10.51 -22.76 20.83
CA GLY A 145 11.05 -23.99 21.43
C GLY A 145 12.39 -24.48 20.83
N ARG A 146 12.77 -24.03 19.63
CA ARG A 146 14.06 -24.40 18.99
C ARG A 146 15.27 -23.63 19.54
N ASP A 147 15.04 -22.63 20.39
CA ASP A 147 16.08 -21.76 20.93
C ASP A 147 16.84 -22.34 22.13
N ILE A 148 16.41 -23.47 22.71
CA ILE A 148 17.09 -24.04 23.91
C ILE A 148 17.63 -25.47 23.70
N GLU A 149 17.03 -26.34 22.88
CA GLU A 149 17.36 -27.78 22.91
C GLU A 149 18.07 -28.37 21.69
N THR A 150 18.33 -27.64 20.59
CA THR A 150 18.90 -28.29 19.38
C THR A 150 20.16 -27.63 18.83
N ARG A 151 21.20 -27.44 19.66
CA ARG A 151 22.62 -27.41 19.20
C ARG A 151 23.60 -27.88 20.28
N GLN A 152 23.48 -29.15 20.72
CA GLN A 152 24.65 -29.87 21.21
C GLN A 152 25.42 -30.43 20.00
N HIS A 153 26.18 -29.56 19.32
CA HIS A 153 27.27 -29.96 18.42
C HIS A 153 28.45 -28.99 18.71
N PRO A 154 29.63 -29.50 19.12
CA PRO A 154 30.79 -28.66 19.37
C PRO A 154 31.42 -28.27 18.02
N GLY A 155 30.91 -27.21 17.41
CA GLY A 155 31.44 -26.63 16.18
C GLY A 155 30.96 -25.18 16.04
N LYS A 156 31.91 -24.24 16.07
CA LYS A 156 31.69 -22.78 16.10
C LYS A 156 30.73 -22.30 14.99
N GLY A 157 29.57 -21.79 15.38
CA GLY A 157 28.70 -21.00 14.52
C GLY A 157 27.47 -20.49 15.27
N ILE A 158 27.43 -19.20 15.59
CA ILE A 158 26.19 -18.55 16.06
C ILE A 158 25.30 -18.36 14.83
N GLY A 159 24.40 -19.31 14.57
CA GLY A 159 23.38 -19.17 13.53
C GLY A 159 22.21 -18.38 14.07
N VAL A 160 22.10 -17.09 13.69
CA VAL A 160 20.95 -16.22 13.96
C VAL A 160 19.90 -16.46 12.88
N MET A 161 18.72 -16.94 13.25
CA MET A 161 17.57 -17.04 12.34
C MET A 161 16.68 -15.82 12.55
N ILE A 162 16.71 -14.87 11.61
CA ILE A 162 15.85 -13.69 11.63
C ILE A 162 14.56 -14.04 10.88
N THR A 163 13.47 -14.23 11.60
CA THR A 163 12.14 -14.33 11.00
C THR A 163 11.52 -12.95 10.94
N ALA A 164 11.31 -12.42 9.73
CA ALA A 164 10.59 -11.17 9.55
C ALA A 164 9.10 -11.40 9.89
N LEU A 165 8.61 -10.81 10.97
CA LEU A 165 7.19 -10.78 11.30
C LEU A 165 6.53 -9.65 10.52
N ILE A 166 5.74 -10.01 9.51
CA ILE A 166 4.99 -9.02 8.72
C ILE A 166 3.82 -8.52 9.57
N GLY A 167 3.78 -7.21 9.81
CA GLY A 167 2.64 -6.53 10.42
C GLY A 167 1.92 -5.66 9.39
N ALA A 168 0.59 -5.64 9.43
CA ALA A 168 -0.23 -4.79 8.56
C ALA A 168 -0.96 -3.74 9.39
N SER A 169 -1.10 -2.53 8.86
CA SER A 169 -1.67 -1.38 9.57
C SER A 169 -2.67 -0.68 8.67
N ILE A 170 -3.91 -0.52 9.13
CA ILE A 170 -4.94 0.21 8.39
C ILE A 170 -5.33 1.51 9.11
N PRO A 171 -5.56 2.62 8.39
CA PRO A 171 -6.06 3.85 8.98
C PRO A 171 -7.48 3.66 9.53
N LEU A 172 -7.69 4.12 10.75
CA LEU A 172 -8.98 4.13 11.43
C LEU A 172 -9.31 5.56 11.87
N ILE A 173 -10.32 6.12 11.23
CA ILE A 173 -10.63 7.54 11.27
C ILE A 173 -11.99 7.75 11.93
N VAL A 174 -12.06 8.69 12.86
CA VAL A 174 -13.30 9.15 13.49
C VAL A 174 -13.49 10.61 13.13
N ARG A 175 -14.60 10.94 12.46
CA ARG A 175 -14.97 12.33 12.16
C ARG A 175 -16.10 12.78 13.06
N HIS A 176 -15.97 14.00 13.58
CA HIS A 176 -17.00 14.64 14.39
C HIS A 176 -17.25 16.06 13.89
N GLY A 177 -18.52 16.45 13.80
CA GLY A 177 -18.95 17.72 13.18
C GLY A 177 -18.99 17.66 11.66
N THR A 178 -19.27 18.81 11.05
CA THR A 178 -19.23 19.04 9.60
C THR A 178 -17.80 19.47 9.25
N LEU A 179 -17.15 18.73 8.35
CA LEU A 179 -15.76 18.96 7.97
C LEU A 179 -15.67 18.97 6.46
N GLU A 180 -14.98 19.97 5.93
CA GLU A 180 -14.76 20.13 4.48
C GLU A 180 -13.27 19.98 4.15
N ALA A 181 -13.00 19.60 2.90
CA ALA A 181 -11.66 19.59 2.36
C ALA A 181 -11.70 19.74 0.84
N GLU A 182 -10.69 20.39 0.30
CA GLU A 182 -10.47 20.52 -1.14
C GLU A 182 -9.10 19.91 -1.48
N LEU A 183 -8.92 19.62 -2.77
CA LEU A 183 -7.67 19.08 -3.30
C LEU A 183 -7.31 19.79 -4.59
N GLU A 184 -6.05 20.18 -4.73
CA GLU A 184 -5.46 20.65 -5.97
C GLU A 184 -4.33 19.72 -6.41
N LEU A 185 -4.18 19.55 -7.72
CA LEU A 185 -3.07 18.81 -8.32
C LEU A 185 -2.12 19.81 -8.97
N THR A 186 -0.93 19.94 -8.41
CA THR A 186 0.05 20.97 -8.78
C THR A 186 1.40 20.34 -9.14
N GLN A 187 2.30 21.15 -9.70
CA GLN A 187 3.69 20.76 -9.98
C GLN A 187 3.83 19.49 -10.83
N LEU A 188 2.92 19.28 -11.79
CA LEU A 188 2.97 18.13 -12.70
C LEU A 188 4.25 18.16 -13.53
N GLN A 189 4.99 17.06 -13.54
CA GLN A 189 6.23 16.91 -14.31
C GLN A 189 6.35 15.51 -14.86
N LEU A 190 6.65 15.40 -16.16
CA LEU A 190 7.05 14.15 -16.78
C LEU A 190 8.54 13.93 -16.52
N GLN A 191 8.87 12.81 -15.90
CA GLN A 191 10.23 12.44 -15.52
C GLN A 191 10.62 11.13 -16.21
N ALA A 192 11.81 11.07 -16.80
CA ALA A 192 12.36 9.83 -17.33
C ALA A 192 13.37 9.23 -16.34
N SER A 193 13.42 7.90 -16.25
CA SER A 193 14.46 7.18 -15.52
C SER A 193 14.76 5.88 -16.24
N GLY A 194 15.85 5.86 -17.01
CA GLY A 194 16.11 4.79 -17.97
C GLY A 194 15.03 4.77 -19.06
N GLU A 195 14.44 3.60 -19.29
CA GLU A 195 13.38 3.41 -20.28
C GLU A 195 11.98 3.71 -19.74
N ALA A 196 11.82 3.97 -18.43
CA ALA A 196 10.52 4.24 -17.82
C ALA A 196 10.24 5.75 -17.74
N GLN A 197 8.98 6.14 -17.93
CA GLN A 197 8.50 7.48 -17.61
C GLN A 197 7.59 7.47 -16.38
N PHE A 198 7.63 8.56 -15.65
CA PHE A 198 6.85 8.79 -14.45
C PHE A 198 6.20 10.16 -14.52
N LEU A 199 4.96 10.25 -14.04
CA LEU A 199 4.36 11.52 -13.68
C LEU A 199 4.67 11.80 -12.21
N ALA A 200 5.45 12.84 -11.95
CA ALA A 200 5.57 13.44 -10.63
C ALA A 200 4.54 14.57 -10.47
N LEU A 201 3.93 14.67 -9.30
CA LEU A 201 2.97 15.72 -8.96
C LEU A 201 2.89 15.95 -7.46
N SER A 202 2.34 17.10 -7.09
CA SER A 202 1.95 17.46 -5.72
C SER A 202 0.42 17.44 -5.59
N MET A 203 -0.06 16.86 -4.51
CA MET A 203 -1.46 16.82 -4.10
C MET A 203 -1.62 17.77 -2.90
N GLU A 204 -2.21 18.93 -3.12
CA GLU A 204 -2.33 19.99 -2.11
C GLU A 204 -3.73 20.01 -1.50
N ARG A 205 -3.83 19.72 -0.21
CA ARG A 205 -5.07 19.61 0.54
C ARG A 205 -5.29 20.82 1.43
N SER A 206 -6.49 21.41 1.35
CA SER A 206 -6.98 22.42 2.28
C SER A 206 -8.13 21.85 3.15
N GLY A 207 -8.53 22.59 4.20
CA GLY A 207 -9.64 22.20 5.08
C GLY A 207 -9.29 21.28 6.24
N GLU A 208 -10.31 20.70 6.87
CA GLU A 208 -10.27 20.10 8.21
C GLU A 208 -10.44 18.56 8.23
N ARG A 209 -10.58 17.93 7.05
CA ARG A 209 -10.61 16.47 6.89
C ARG A 209 -9.61 15.99 5.87
N SER A 210 -9.33 14.70 5.91
CA SER A 210 -8.51 14.03 4.90
C SER A 210 -9.25 13.87 3.57
N VAL A 211 -8.48 13.92 2.48
CA VAL A 211 -8.93 13.54 1.13
C VAL A 211 -8.41 12.13 0.83
N TYR A 212 -9.26 11.30 0.24
CA TYR A 212 -8.97 9.90 -0.11
C TYR A 212 -9.65 9.56 -1.43
N GLY A 213 -8.93 8.89 -2.33
CA GLY A 213 -9.44 8.63 -3.67
C GLY A 213 -8.46 7.94 -4.59
N ASP A 214 -8.88 7.81 -5.84
CA ASP A 214 -8.15 7.14 -6.91
C ASP A 214 -7.68 8.19 -7.92
N LEU A 215 -6.45 8.02 -8.39
CA LEU A 215 -5.85 8.86 -9.42
C LEU A 215 -5.76 8.08 -10.72
N ALA A 216 -6.30 8.66 -11.79
CA ALA A 216 -6.16 8.15 -13.15
C ALA A 216 -5.37 9.15 -14.00
N VAL A 217 -4.43 8.63 -14.79
CA VAL A 217 -3.67 9.40 -15.78
C VAL A 217 -4.01 8.86 -17.15
N SER A 218 -4.54 9.72 -18.02
CA SER A 218 -4.74 9.43 -19.43
C SER A 218 -3.81 10.28 -20.29
N PHE A 219 -3.45 9.76 -21.46
CA PHE A 219 -2.62 10.43 -22.45
C PHE A 219 -3.38 10.56 -23.77
N THR A 220 -3.40 11.78 -24.29
CA THR A 220 -3.94 12.11 -25.61
C THR A 220 -2.79 12.58 -26.51
N PRO A 221 -2.29 11.75 -27.44
CA PRO A 221 -1.29 12.18 -28.41
C PRO A 221 -1.86 13.22 -29.37
N ARG A 222 -1.00 14.04 -29.97
CA ARG A 222 -1.45 15.03 -30.98
C ARG A 222 -2.17 14.32 -32.14
N GLY A 223 -3.47 14.59 -32.28
CA GLY A 223 -4.30 14.02 -33.34
C GLY A 223 -4.72 12.57 -33.15
N GLY A 224 -4.50 11.98 -31.96
CA GLY A 224 -4.98 10.63 -31.64
C GLY A 224 -6.01 10.61 -30.50
N ALA A 225 -6.40 9.40 -30.10
CA ALA A 225 -7.41 9.18 -29.07
C ALA A 225 -6.79 9.14 -27.67
N GLU A 226 -7.57 9.55 -26.67
CA GLU A 226 -7.21 9.44 -25.25
C GLU A 226 -7.07 7.98 -24.84
N THR A 227 -6.00 7.65 -24.12
CA THR A 227 -5.73 6.30 -23.60
C THR A 227 -5.36 6.37 -22.13
N LEU A 228 -5.83 5.43 -21.30
CA LEU A 228 -5.39 5.33 -19.90
C LEU A 228 -3.94 4.83 -19.87
N VAL A 229 -3.06 5.56 -19.19
CA VAL A 229 -1.62 5.23 -19.10
C VAL A 229 -1.16 5.00 -17.66
N ALA A 230 -1.95 5.36 -16.64
CA ALA A 230 -1.68 4.94 -15.28
C ALA A 230 -2.93 5.01 -14.39
N ARG A 231 -2.91 4.21 -13.32
CA ARG A 231 -3.88 4.27 -12.22
C ARG A 231 -3.18 4.04 -10.89
N ALA A 232 -3.54 4.85 -9.89
CA ALA A 232 -3.10 4.69 -8.51
C ALA A 232 -4.31 4.81 -7.58
N ASN A 233 -4.73 3.67 -7.03
CA ASN A 233 -5.92 3.60 -6.18
C ASN A 233 -5.57 3.84 -4.70
N GLY A 234 -6.53 4.39 -3.95
CA GLY A 234 -6.43 4.54 -2.50
C GLY A 234 -5.36 5.52 -2.04
N LEU A 235 -5.09 6.56 -2.83
CA LEU A 235 -4.23 7.67 -2.46
C LEU A 235 -4.94 8.55 -1.42
N ALA A 236 -4.16 9.07 -0.48
CA ALA A 236 -4.67 9.86 0.63
C ALA A 236 -3.75 11.04 0.94
N VAL A 237 -4.33 12.18 1.27
CA VAL A 237 -3.64 13.26 1.98
C VAL A 237 -4.30 13.38 3.34
N TYR A 238 -3.65 12.84 4.38
CA TYR A 238 -4.24 12.78 5.71
C TYR A 238 -4.09 14.09 6.47
N PHE A 239 -5.16 14.59 7.09
CA PHE A 239 -5.09 15.66 8.07
C PHE A 239 -4.09 15.27 9.21
N PRO A 240 -3.24 16.20 9.70
CA PRO A 240 -3.15 17.62 9.32
C PRO A 240 -2.25 17.92 8.12
N ASN A 241 -1.66 16.91 7.45
CA ASN A 241 -0.78 17.15 6.30
C ASN A 241 -1.51 17.95 5.21
N ARG A 242 -0.78 18.89 4.64
CA ARG A 242 -1.28 19.77 3.57
C ARG A 242 -0.83 19.30 2.19
N VAL A 243 0.24 18.52 2.08
CA VAL A 243 0.79 18.10 0.80
C VAL A 243 1.08 16.61 0.83
N ARG A 244 0.83 15.95 -0.30
CA ARG A 244 1.46 14.67 -0.63
C ARG A 244 2.10 14.75 -2.01
N ARG A 245 3.37 14.39 -2.12
CA ARG A 245 4.09 14.24 -3.37
C ARG A 245 3.95 12.80 -3.85
N ALA A 246 3.51 12.64 -5.09
CA ALA A 246 3.34 11.35 -5.73
C ALA A 246 4.23 11.24 -6.97
N ARG A 247 4.70 10.02 -7.23
CA ARG A 247 5.41 9.65 -8.46
C ARG A 247 4.78 8.37 -8.99
N ILE A 248 4.17 8.47 -10.16
CA ILE A 248 3.35 7.40 -10.75
C ILE A 248 4.02 6.93 -12.02
N ALA A 249 4.33 5.64 -12.11
CA ALA A 249 4.85 5.04 -13.33
C ALA A 249 3.79 5.09 -14.42
N LEU A 250 4.21 5.46 -15.64
CA LEU A 250 3.34 5.54 -16.79
C LEU A 250 3.58 4.32 -17.68
N GLU A 251 2.50 3.69 -18.10
CA GLU A 251 2.50 2.65 -19.10
C GLU A 251 2.62 3.26 -20.51
N PHE A 252 3.26 2.52 -21.41
CA PHE A 252 3.47 2.93 -22.79
C PHE A 252 2.48 2.20 -23.70
N PRO A 253 1.45 2.88 -24.21
CA PRO A 253 0.61 2.31 -25.25
C PRO A 253 1.49 1.88 -26.42
N GLN A 254 1.35 0.62 -26.84
CA GLN A 254 2.14 0.04 -27.94
C GLN A 254 3.67 0.04 -27.70
N GLY A 255 4.12 0.16 -26.45
CA GLY A 255 5.55 0.15 -26.09
C GLY A 255 6.31 1.41 -26.49
N ARG A 256 5.61 2.51 -26.83
CA ARG A 256 6.25 3.79 -27.18
C ARG A 256 6.22 4.77 -26.01
N PRO A 257 7.33 5.48 -25.73
CA PRO A 257 7.33 6.57 -24.78
C PRO A 257 6.27 7.62 -25.12
N LEU A 258 5.72 8.24 -24.08
CA LEU A 258 4.75 9.32 -24.21
C LEU A 258 5.49 10.60 -24.61
N THR A 259 5.27 11.03 -25.85
CA THR A 259 5.84 12.25 -26.46
C THR A 259 4.76 12.99 -27.24
N GLU A 260 4.87 14.31 -27.36
CA GLU A 260 3.97 15.13 -28.20
C GLU A 260 2.46 14.94 -27.94
N GLY A 261 2.00 15.26 -26.74
CA GLY A 261 0.59 15.11 -26.36
C GLY A 261 0.24 15.78 -25.04
N THR A 262 -0.92 15.44 -24.48
CA THR A 262 -1.39 15.94 -23.19
C THR A 262 -1.62 14.78 -22.22
N LEU A 263 -1.04 14.87 -21.03
CA LEU A 263 -1.42 14.03 -19.89
C LEU A 263 -2.57 14.70 -19.15
N HIS A 264 -3.69 14.00 -18.99
CA HIS A 264 -4.82 14.42 -18.17
C HIS A 264 -4.80 13.61 -16.87
N VAL A 265 -4.81 14.31 -15.74
CA VAL A 265 -4.75 13.72 -14.41
C VAL A 265 -6.06 14.01 -13.71
N ARG A 266 -6.75 12.96 -13.26
CA ARG A 266 -8.02 13.06 -12.56
C ARG A 266 -7.93 12.35 -11.23
N PHE A 267 -8.36 13.03 -10.17
CA PHE A 267 -8.46 12.48 -8.82
C PHE A 267 -9.92 12.46 -8.39
N GLN A 268 -10.43 11.28 -8.04
CA GLN A 268 -11.83 11.07 -7.71
C GLN A 268 -11.98 10.26 -6.43
N GLU A 269 -13.10 10.42 -5.74
CA GLU A 269 -13.48 9.49 -4.68
C GLU A 269 -13.53 8.05 -5.21
N PRO A 270 -13.27 7.04 -4.36
CA PRO A 270 -13.41 5.66 -4.78
C PRO A 270 -14.82 5.38 -5.30
N ALA A 271 -14.96 4.41 -6.19
CA ALA A 271 -16.25 4.07 -6.80
C ALA A 271 -17.31 3.73 -5.74
N GLU A 272 -16.92 3.06 -4.66
CA GLU A 272 -17.82 2.68 -3.55
C GLU A 272 -18.30 3.91 -2.74
N ALA A 273 -17.60 5.03 -2.83
CA ALA A 273 -17.96 6.30 -2.23
C ALA A 273 -18.70 7.25 -3.20
N GLY A 274 -18.99 6.81 -4.43
CA GLY A 274 -19.77 7.55 -5.41
C GLY A 274 -18.95 8.17 -6.56
N GLY A 275 -17.63 8.03 -6.57
CA GLY A 275 -16.82 8.39 -7.74
C GLY A 275 -16.73 9.89 -8.06
N LYS A 276 -17.03 10.77 -7.09
CA LYS A 276 -17.01 12.23 -7.30
C LYS A 276 -15.62 12.71 -7.73
N LEU A 277 -15.53 13.48 -8.81
CA LEU A 277 -14.30 14.18 -9.19
C LEU A 277 -13.95 15.24 -8.12
N LEU A 278 -12.76 15.15 -7.56
CA LEU A 278 -12.28 16.06 -6.53
C LEU A 278 -11.23 17.04 -7.05
N ALA A 279 -10.41 16.63 -8.01
CA ALA A 279 -9.40 17.48 -8.63
C ALA A 279 -9.04 16.97 -10.03
N GLU A 280 -8.66 17.89 -10.93
CA GLU A 280 -8.09 17.55 -12.22
C GLU A 280 -6.98 18.54 -12.62
N ALA A 281 -6.04 18.06 -13.42
CA ALA A 281 -4.97 18.88 -13.97
C ALA A 281 -4.50 18.28 -15.31
N ALA A 282 -3.79 19.09 -16.10
CA ALA A 282 -3.23 18.65 -17.37
C ALA A 282 -1.76 19.09 -17.52
N LEU A 283 -0.95 18.24 -18.15
CA LEU A 283 0.45 18.51 -18.49
C LEU A 283 0.65 18.35 -19.99
N GLN A 284 1.12 19.40 -20.65
CA GLN A 284 1.56 19.33 -22.04
C GLN A 284 2.92 18.64 -22.10
N VAL A 285 2.99 17.54 -22.85
CA VAL A 285 4.21 16.78 -23.13
C VAL A 285 4.72 17.21 -24.49
N ARG A 286 5.95 17.73 -24.51
CA ARG A 286 6.65 18.14 -25.73
C ARG A 286 7.58 17.05 -26.19
#